data_AF-B1YGM9-F1
#
_entry.id   AF-B1YGM9-F1
#
_cell.length_a   1.000
_cell.length_b   1.000
_cell.length_c   1.000
_cell.angle_alpha   90.00
_cell.angle_beta   90.00
_cell.angle_gamma   90.00
#
_symmetry.space_group_name_H-M   'P 1'
#
loop_
_entity.id
_entity.type
_entity.pdbx_description
1 polymer ?
#
loop_
_entity_poly.entity_id
_entity_poly.type
_entity_poly.pdbx_seq_one_letter_code
_entity_poly.pdbx_strand_id
1 'polypeptide(L)'
;MELKRSSTYWEAINFTDEAYEPVSKKQSARLLQTCEEKKHIVKMPKRYRTLDTYGLYFNLQQLGNYTAPIELQYIATGDDYYLTCRSPKTSRLTTHSIQLNDHPWLKQTKGQEFSAVAEPVLTTRTFEKAMKRKHEVIDGTGQIRRGFVQFPVTGQVVFLEEEDGQQQPLFGLPASFVYQKLELSVEKTTDGLPSTTYTLLLKDDLYENQQDLLTQHGKQPARLTYHSLPDVLPANKTIPYLTLQSKDPEEPMHKTISLRYETIVKDLPVRGFNGIGTDNKEIHGFLHPNEAALRDGNFRQLSLISDKLAKQIADELKDVTLEKSQGSRADIRYLTLIQDGKVQTFDLYLKTRANKTDFYVKDIRTKKTAKLSGKLATALAAELED
;
A
#
# COMPACT_ATOMS: atom_id res chain seq x y z
N MET A 1 9.88 21.74 9.71
CA MET A 1 8.46 21.72 9.28
C MET A 1 8.11 20.30 8.79
N GLU A 2 6.85 19.86 8.74
CA GLU A 2 6.53 18.44 8.50
C GLU A 2 5.29 18.22 7.61
N LEU A 3 5.39 17.26 6.68
CA LEU A 3 4.27 16.80 5.85
C LEU A 3 3.18 16.14 6.72
N LYS A 4 1.91 16.43 6.42
CA LYS A 4 0.77 15.73 7.04
C LYS A 4 -0.28 15.40 5.99
N ARG A 5 -1.18 14.46 6.28
CA ARG A 5 -2.31 14.22 5.38
C ARG A 5 -3.26 15.41 5.41
N SER A 6 -3.99 15.59 4.32
CA SER A 6 -4.97 16.66 4.16
C SER A 6 -6.23 16.06 3.55
N SER A 7 -7.38 16.31 4.18
CA SER A 7 -8.68 15.82 3.69
C SER A 7 -9.05 16.34 2.30
N THR A 8 -8.35 17.35 1.79
CA THR A 8 -8.50 17.83 0.41
C THR A 8 -8.17 16.73 -0.61
N TYR A 9 -7.15 15.93 -0.34
CA TYR A 9 -6.58 14.95 -1.28
C TYR A 9 -6.90 13.50 -0.91
N TRP A 10 -7.65 13.27 0.17
CA TRP A 10 -8.04 11.93 0.59
C TRP A 10 -9.54 11.72 0.39
N GLU A 11 -9.89 10.61 -0.22
CA GLU A 11 -11.26 10.22 -0.56
C GLU A 11 -11.55 8.84 0.01
N ALA A 12 -12.64 8.74 0.77
CA ALA A 12 -13.12 7.45 1.24
C ALA A 12 -14.04 6.82 0.20
N ILE A 13 -13.83 5.53 -0.02
CA ILE A 13 -14.68 4.66 -0.82
C ILE A 13 -15.18 3.57 0.13
N ASN A 14 -16.49 3.38 0.19
CA ASN A 14 -17.09 2.25 0.88
C ASN A 14 -16.87 0.98 0.06
N PHE A 15 -16.40 -0.09 0.69
CA PHE A 15 -16.33 -1.42 0.13
C PHE A 15 -17.52 -2.23 0.63
N THR A 16 -18.48 -2.44 -0.27
CA THR A 16 -19.50 -3.46 -0.09
C THR A 16 -19.20 -4.63 -1.02
N ASP A 17 -19.76 -5.81 -0.74
CA ASP A 17 -19.60 -6.99 -1.61
C ASP A 17 -20.10 -6.75 -3.05
N GLU A 18 -20.88 -5.69 -3.28
CA GLU A 18 -21.56 -5.40 -4.54
C GLU A 18 -21.06 -4.13 -5.25
N ALA A 19 -20.47 -3.16 -4.54
CA ALA A 19 -20.11 -1.86 -5.12
C ALA A 19 -18.99 -1.12 -4.38
N TYR A 20 -18.26 -0.30 -5.15
CA TYR A 20 -17.35 0.73 -4.68
C TYR A 20 -18.06 2.08 -4.72
N GLU A 21 -18.45 2.62 -3.57
CA GLU A 21 -19.21 3.87 -3.49
C GLU A 21 -18.39 5.00 -2.85
N PRO A 22 -18.07 6.08 -3.58
CA PRO A 22 -17.45 7.26 -3.00
C PRO A 22 -18.36 7.89 -1.95
N VAL A 23 -17.80 8.30 -0.82
CA VAL A 23 -18.55 9.00 0.23
C VAL A 23 -18.32 10.50 0.23
N SER A 24 -19.15 11.22 0.98
CA SER A 24 -19.05 12.68 1.08
C SER A 24 -17.67 13.13 1.58
N LYS A 25 -17.22 14.33 1.17
CA LYS A 25 -15.96 14.92 1.65
C LYS A 25 -15.95 15.12 3.17
N LYS A 26 -17.10 15.44 3.77
CA LYS A 26 -17.25 15.56 5.23
C LYS A 26 -16.97 14.22 5.93
N GLN A 27 -17.50 13.13 5.40
CA GLN A 27 -17.26 11.78 5.91
C GLN A 27 -15.79 11.37 5.71
N SER A 28 -15.24 11.58 4.51
CA SER A 28 -13.82 11.29 4.21
C SER A 28 -12.88 12.04 5.18
N ALA A 29 -13.14 13.33 5.41
CA ALA A 29 -12.35 14.15 6.34
C ALA A 29 -12.41 13.62 7.78
N ARG A 30 -13.60 13.20 8.24
CA ARG A 30 -13.76 12.66 9.59
C ARG A 30 -13.08 11.30 9.76
N LEU A 31 -13.19 10.40 8.77
CA LEU A 31 -12.50 9.11 8.77
C LEU A 31 -10.98 9.31 8.86
N LEU A 32 -10.44 10.20 8.03
CA LEU A 32 -9.02 10.55 8.05
C LEU A 32 -8.60 11.12 9.41
N GLN A 33 -9.37 12.06 9.96
CA GLN A 33 -9.10 12.66 11.26
C GLN A 33 -9.05 11.61 12.37
N THR A 34 -10.03 10.71 12.43
CA THR A 34 -10.07 9.65 13.45
C THR A 34 -8.84 8.74 13.34
N CYS A 35 -8.39 8.38 12.13
CA CYS A 35 -7.19 7.57 11.96
C CYS A 35 -5.88 8.26 12.35
N GLU A 36 -5.84 9.60 12.34
CA GLU A 36 -4.67 10.38 12.76
C GLU A 36 -4.66 10.72 14.26
N GLU A 37 -5.81 10.59 14.94
CA GLU A 37 -5.97 10.87 16.35
C GLU A 37 -5.20 9.84 17.21
N LYS A 38 -4.32 10.29 18.10
CA LYS A 38 -3.55 9.37 18.96
C LYS A 38 -4.18 9.15 20.34
N LYS A 39 -5.08 10.04 20.77
CA LYS A 39 -5.62 10.05 22.14
C LYS A 39 -6.66 8.96 22.40
N HIS A 40 -7.35 8.52 21.36
CA HIS A 40 -8.47 7.57 21.46
C HIS A 40 -8.11 6.14 21.02
N ILE A 41 -6.80 5.86 20.91
CA ILE A 41 -6.32 4.52 20.55
C ILE A 41 -6.53 3.58 21.75
N VAL A 42 -7.26 2.49 21.50
CA VAL A 42 -7.60 1.45 22.47
C VAL A 42 -7.20 0.08 21.93
N LYS A 43 -7.24 -0.95 22.78
CA LYS A 43 -7.06 -2.34 22.33
C LYS A 43 -8.27 -2.77 21.50
N MET A 44 -8.01 -3.50 20.42
CA MET A 44 -9.08 -4.10 19.63
C MET A 44 -9.90 -5.09 20.48
N PRO A 45 -11.25 -5.01 20.45
CA PRO A 45 -12.10 -6.01 21.11
C PRO A 45 -11.81 -7.42 20.63
N LYS A 46 -11.87 -8.42 21.53
CA LYS A 46 -11.66 -9.84 21.17
C LYS A 46 -12.80 -10.42 20.34
N ARG A 47 -14.01 -9.93 20.59
CA ARG A 47 -15.23 -10.27 19.87
C ARG A 47 -15.86 -8.99 19.38
N TYR A 48 -16.30 -8.97 18.14
CA TYR A 48 -16.93 -7.81 17.54
C TYR A 48 -17.80 -8.23 16.35
N ARG A 49 -18.66 -7.31 15.93
CA ARG A 49 -19.34 -7.37 14.64
C ARG A 49 -18.79 -6.27 13.75
N THR A 50 -18.58 -6.58 12.47
CA THR A 50 -18.24 -5.59 11.46
C THR A 50 -19.51 -4.84 11.05
N LEU A 51 -19.42 -3.52 11.03
CA LEU A 51 -20.52 -2.64 10.61
C LEU A 51 -20.38 -2.24 9.16
N ASP A 52 -19.15 -1.89 8.76
CA ASP A 52 -18.88 -1.30 7.46
C ASP A 52 -17.36 -1.26 7.20
N THR A 53 -16.92 -1.25 5.94
CA THR A 53 -15.50 -1.28 5.55
C THR A 53 -15.21 -0.22 4.50
N TYR A 54 -14.10 0.49 4.65
CA TYR A 54 -13.75 1.61 3.78
C TYR A 54 -12.28 1.54 3.35
N GLY A 55 -11.98 2.19 2.23
CA GLY A 55 -10.63 2.54 1.83
C GLY A 55 -10.53 4.05 1.69
N LEU A 56 -9.59 4.66 2.39
CA LEU A 56 -9.20 6.05 2.17
C LEU A 56 -8.05 6.06 1.18
N TYR A 57 -8.27 6.67 0.02
CA TYR A 57 -7.30 6.77 -1.06
C TYR A 57 -6.78 8.20 -1.17
N PHE A 58 -5.47 8.36 -1.35
CA PHE A 58 -4.91 9.63 -1.79
C PHE A 58 -5.10 9.76 -3.29
N ASN A 59 -5.83 10.80 -3.71
CA ASN A 59 -6.23 11.00 -5.08
C ASN A 59 -5.73 12.35 -5.61
N LEU A 60 -4.95 12.28 -6.69
CA LEU A 60 -4.66 13.40 -7.59
C LEU A 60 -5.17 12.98 -8.97
N GLN A 61 -6.30 13.54 -9.40
CA GLN A 61 -7.18 12.95 -10.42
C GLN A 61 -6.47 12.50 -11.71
N GLN A 62 -5.48 13.27 -12.19
CA GLN A 62 -4.74 12.98 -13.42
C GLN A 62 -3.28 12.56 -13.19
N LEU A 63 -2.75 12.74 -11.98
CA LEU A 63 -1.39 12.32 -11.65
C LEU A 63 -1.36 10.85 -11.19
N GLY A 64 -2.51 10.28 -10.83
CA GLY A 64 -2.66 8.90 -10.38
C GLY A 64 -2.67 8.77 -8.85
N ASN A 65 -2.98 7.57 -8.39
CA ASN A 65 -2.85 7.22 -6.98
C ASN A 65 -1.35 7.00 -6.70
N TYR A 66 -0.82 7.51 -5.59
CA TYR A 66 0.60 7.36 -5.17
C TYR A 66 0.76 6.82 -3.74
N THR A 67 -0.22 6.09 -3.23
CA THR A 67 -0.12 5.40 -1.94
C THR A 67 -1.14 4.28 -1.86
N ALA A 68 -0.79 3.22 -1.13
CA ALA A 68 -1.77 2.23 -0.71
C ALA A 68 -2.89 2.93 0.11
N PRO A 69 -4.14 2.45 0.04
CA PRO A 69 -5.19 3.04 0.85
C PRO A 69 -4.93 2.84 2.35
N ILE A 70 -5.41 3.78 3.17
CA ILE A 70 -5.67 3.48 4.58
C ILE A 70 -6.94 2.62 4.58
N GLU A 71 -6.82 1.34 4.91
CA GLU A 71 -8.00 0.49 5.08
C GLU A 71 -8.64 0.78 6.43
N LEU A 72 -9.97 0.84 6.44
CA LEU A 72 -10.74 1.08 7.65
C LEU A 72 -11.86 0.05 7.79
N GLN A 73 -12.14 -0.31 9.03
CA GLN A 73 -13.30 -1.12 9.35
C GLN A 73 -13.97 -0.57 10.60
N TYR A 74 -15.26 -0.28 10.50
CA TYR A 74 -16.09 -0.01 11.66
C TYR A 74 -16.48 -1.32 12.32
N ILE A 75 -16.28 -1.38 13.63
CA ILE A 75 -16.63 -2.55 14.43
C ILE A 75 -17.38 -2.11 15.69
N ALA A 76 -18.19 -3.00 16.24
CA ALA A 76 -18.87 -2.78 17.52
C ALA A 76 -18.83 -4.02 18.41
N THR A 77 -18.81 -3.81 19.72
CA THR A 77 -19.07 -4.83 20.74
C THR A 77 -20.06 -4.26 21.76
N GLY A 78 -21.17 -4.95 21.99
CA GLY A 78 -22.33 -4.38 22.69
C GLY A 78 -22.75 -3.04 22.07
N ASP A 79 -22.75 -2.01 22.91
CA ASP A 79 -23.06 -0.61 22.58
C ASP A 79 -21.82 0.25 22.35
N ASP A 80 -20.62 -0.34 22.39
CA ASP A 80 -19.37 0.37 22.12
C ASP A 80 -18.98 0.28 20.64
N TYR A 81 -18.52 1.40 20.09
CA TYR A 81 -18.19 1.56 18.67
C TYR A 81 -16.72 1.92 18.48
N TYR A 82 -16.14 1.35 17.43
CA TYR A 82 -14.74 1.57 17.10
C TYR A 82 -14.53 1.75 15.60
N LEU A 83 -13.53 2.54 15.24
CA LEU A 83 -12.96 2.59 13.90
C LEU A 83 -11.57 1.99 13.96
N THR A 84 -11.34 0.94 13.18
CA THR A 84 -9.99 0.42 12.99
C THR A 84 -9.37 1.04 11.75
N CYS A 85 -8.09 1.37 11.80
CA CYS A 85 -7.34 1.99 10.72
C CYS A 85 -6.03 1.26 10.50
N ARG A 86 -5.78 0.79 9.27
CA ARG A 86 -4.54 0.15 8.84
C ARG A 86 -3.63 1.16 8.16
N SER A 87 -2.42 1.31 8.69
CA SER A 87 -1.42 2.22 8.11
C SER A 87 -0.96 1.72 6.74
N PRO A 88 -1.01 2.54 5.67
CA PRO A 88 -0.53 2.13 4.35
C PRO A 88 0.99 1.93 4.30
N LYS A 89 1.73 2.58 5.22
CA LYS A 89 3.19 2.49 5.31
C LYS A 89 3.70 1.26 6.07
N THR A 90 2.98 0.87 7.12
CA THR A 90 3.48 -0.12 8.09
C THR A 90 2.57 -1.32 8.23
N SER A 91 1.40 -1.29 7.59
CA SER A 91 0.31 -2.26 7.70
C SER A 91 -0.14 -2.55 9.13
N ARG A 92 0.26 -1.69 10.09
CA ARG A 92 -0.13 -1.80 11.49
C ARG A 92 -1.57 -1.34 11.65
N LEU A 93 -2.33 -2.13 12.38
CA LEU A 93 -3.70 -1.82 12.73
C LEU A 93 -3.74 -1.00 14.03
N THR A 94 -4.54 0.07 14.01
CA THR A 94 -4.90 0.85 15.20
C THR A 94 -6.41 0.81 15.38
N THR A 95 -6.87 0.80 16.62
CA THR A 95 -8.31 0.80 16.94
C THR A 95 -8.62 2.05 17.73
N HIS A 96 -9.60 2.82 17.27
CA HIS A 96 -10.03 4.07 17.89
C HIS A 96 -11.43 3.89 18.46
N SER A 97 -11.62 4.21 19.74
CA SER A 97 -12.97 4.32 20.29
C SER A 97 -13.66 5.56 19.71
N ILE A 98 -14.92 5.42 19.29
CA ILE A 98 -15.68 6.49 18.66
C ILE A 98 -17.07 6.66 19.29
N GLN A 99 -17.63 7.85 19.15
CA GLN A 99 -19.02 8.14 19.48
C GLN A 99 -19.83 8.18 18.19
N LEU A 100 -21.00 7.52 18.16
CA LEU A 100 -21.85 7.48 16.97
C LEU A 100 -22.28 8.88 16.48
N ASN A 101 -22.50 9.82 17.39
CA ASN A 101 -22.90 11.19 17.04
C ASN A 101 -21.85 11.90 16.17
N ASP A 102 -20.58 11.50 16.28
CA ASP A 102 -19.51 12.03 15.45
C ASP A 102 -19.41 11.35 14.07
N HIS A 103 -20.14 10.25 13.89
CA HIS A 103 -20.18 9.42 12.68
C HIS A 103 -21.64 9.15 12.25
N PRO A 104 -22.42 10.20 11.92
CA PRO A 104 -23.88 10.13 11.78
C PRO A 104 -24.39 9.26 10.61
N TRP A 105 -23.50 8.81 9.72
CA TRP A 105 -23.84 7.86 8.64
C TRP A 105 -23.91 6.41 9.13
N LEU A 106 -23.30 6.10 10.28
CA LEU A 106 -23.37 4.76 10.85
C LEU A 106 -24.73 4.53 11.49
N LYS A 107 -25.36 3.42 11.10
CA LYS A 107 -26.58 2.94 11.76
C LYS A 107 -26.19 2.02 12.90
N GLN A 108 -26.88 2.16 14.04
CA GLN A 108 -26.80 1.16 15.09
C GLN A 108 -27.35 -0.16 14.55
N THR A 109 -26.50 -1.18 14.50
CA THR A 109 -26.92 -2.54 14.16
C THR A 109 -26.83 -3.42 15.40
N LYS A 110 -27.81 -4.30 15.57
CA LYS A 110 -27.73 -5.47 16.46
C LYS A 110 -27.32 -6.66 15.62
N GLY A 111 -26.40 -7.49 16.12
CA GLY A 111 -25.89 -8.63 15.37
C GLY A 111 -25.01 -9.53 16.22
N GLN A 112 -24.73 -10.72 15.70
CA GLN A 112 -23.85 -11.68 16.35
C GLN A 112 -22.39 -11.19 16.30
N GLU A 113 -21.70 -11.32 17.44
CA GLU A 113 -20.28 -10.99 17.54
C GLU A 113 -19.40 -12.22 17.36
N PHE A 114 -18.41 -12.09 16.50
CA PHE A 114 -17.47 -13.14 16.14
C PHE A 114 -16.10 -12.87 16.77
N SER A 115 -15.38 -13.94 17.09
CA SER A 115 -14.00 -13.84 17.52
C SER A 115 -13.11 -13.47 16.34
N ALA A 116 -12.16 -12.56 16.56
CA ALA A 116 -11.15 -12.25 15.55
C ALA A 116 -10.38 -13.51 15.14
N VAL A 117 -10.16 -13.69 13.84
CA VAL A 117 -9.23 -14.72 13.34
C VAL A 117 -7.83 -14.34 13.81
N ALA A 118 -7.25 -15.18 14.67
CA ALA A 118 -5.96 -14.92 15.31
C ALA A 118 -4.77 -15.33 14.43
N GLU A 119 -4.95 -16.39 13.64
CA GLU A 119 -3.95 -16.96 12.73
C GLU A 119 -4.59 -17.27 11.38
N PRO A 120 -3.84 -17.24 10.26
CA PRO A 120 -4.39 -17.52 8.94
C PRO A 120 -4.98 -18.93 8.88
N VAL A 121 -6.22 -19.02 8.40
CA VAL A 121 -6.86 -20.32 8.13
C VAL A 121 -6.55 -20.70 6.70
N LEU A 122 -6.06 -21.92 6.50
CA LEU A 122 -5.71 -22.45 5.19
C LEU A 122 -6.74 -23.50 4.78
N THR A 123 -7.09 -23.52 3.51
CA THR A 123 -7.90 -24.59 2.94
C THR A 123 -7.29 -24.98 1.60
N THR A 124 -7.10 -26.28 1.37
CA THR A 124 -6.64 -26.79 0.07
C THR A 124 -7.77 -27.51 -0.61
N ARG A 125 -8.02 -27.19 -1.88
CA ARG A 125 -9.01 -27.91 -2.70
C ARG A 125 -8.33 -28.55 -3.90
N THR A 126 -8.71 -29.78 -4.16
CA THR A 126 -8.27 -30.56 -5.30
C THR A 126 -9.37 -30.58 -6.35
N PHE A 127 -8.99 -30.36 -7.61
CA PHE A 127 -9.90 -30.36 -8.74
C PHE A 127 -9.44 -31.36 -9.81
N GLU A 128 -10.43 -31.89 -10.54
CA GLU A 128 -10.17 -32.73 -11.69
C GLU A 128 -9.58 -31.93 -12.85
N LYS A 129 -8.79 -32.61 -13.69
CA LYS A 129 -8.13 -32.02 -14.86
C LYS A 129 -9.11 -31.31 -15.82
N ALA A 130 -10.36 -31.76 -15.91
CA ALA A 130 -11.37 -31.13 -16.76
C ALA A 130 -11.77 -29.71 -16.30
N MET A 131 -11.58 -29.39 -15.02
CA MET A 131 -11.87 -28.07 -14.43
C MET A 131 -10.70 -27.10 -14.53
N LYS A 132 -9.67 -27.45 -15.31
CA LYS A 132 -8.45 -26.68 -15.51
C LYS A 132 -8.75 -25.31 -16.12
N ARG A 133 -8.23 -24.25 -15.48
CA ARG A 133 -8.09 -22.92 -16.14
C ARG A 133 -6.94 -22.95 -17.14
N LYS A 134 -7.01 -22.13 -18.19
CA LYS A 134 -6.14 -22.20 -19.39
C LYS A 134 -4.66 -22.52 -19.09
N HIS A 135 -4.02 -21.74 -18.21
CA HIS A 135 -2.58 -21.86 -17.91
C HIS A 135 -2.29 -22.63 -16.61
N GLU A 136 -3.31 -23.12 -15.90
CA GLU A 136 -3.14 -23.72 -14.57
C GLU A 136 -2.32 -25.02 -14.61
N VAL A 137 -1.41 -25.18 -13.64
CA VAL A 137 -0.50 -26.31 -13.59
C VAL A 137 -1.19 -27.55 -13.03
N ILE A 138 -0.97 -28.69 -13.70
CA ILE A 138 -1.34 -30.01 -13.18
C ILE A 138 -0.12 -30.53 -12.42
N ASP A 139 -0.32 -30.94 -11.18
CA ASP A 139 0.76 -31.43 -10.33
C ASP A 139 1.25 -32.82 -10.74
N GLY A 140 2.32 -33.27 -10.08
CA GLY A 140 2.91 -34.59 -10.29
C GLY A 140 2.00 -35.80 -10.02
N THR A 141 0.78 -35.60 -9.50
CA THR A 141 -0.25 -36.62 -9.25
C THR A 141 -1.37 -36.58 -10.29
N GLY A 142 -1.33 -35.64 -11.25
CA GLY A 142 -2.35 -35.50 -12.29
C GLY A 142 -3.57 -34.67 -11.86
N GLN A 143 -3.49 -34.00 -10.70
CA GLN A 143 -4.57 -33.19 -10.16
C GLN A 143 -4.21 -31.70 -10.16
N ILE A 144 -5.23 -30.86 -9.99
CA ILE A 144 -5.07 -29.42 -9.78
C ILE A 144 -5.31 -29.13 -8.32
N ARG A 145 -4.46 -28.30 -7.71
CA ARG A 145 -4.65 -27.85 -6.34
C ARG A 145 -4.68 -26.34 -6.28
N ARG A 146 -5.65 -25.83 -5.52
CA ARG A 146 -5.76 -24.41 -5.17
C ARG A 146 -5.70 -24.31 -3.66
N GLY A 147 -4.76 -23.50 -3.16
CA GLY A 147 -4.72 -23.09 -1.77
C GLY A 147 -5.64 -21.91 -1.56
N PHE A 148 -6.24 -21.78 -0.40
CA PHE A 148 -7.01 -20.62 0.02
C PHE A 148 -6.48 -20.18 1.37
N VAL A 149 -6.20 -18.89 1.49
CA VAL A 149 -5.72 -18.27 2.74
C VAL A 149 -6.79 -17.29 3.19
N GLN A 150 -7.39 -17.54 4.35
CA GLN A 150 -8.20 -16.55 5.05
C GLN A 150 -7.31 -15.82 6.06
N PHE A 151 -7.16 -14.51 5.90
CA PHE A 151 -6.24 -13.72 6.70
C PHE A 151 -6.78 -13.40 8.10
N PRO A 152 -5.89 -13.32 9.11
CA PRO A 152 -6.21 -12.74 10.41
C PRO A 152 -6.36 -11.22 10.31
N VAL A 153 -6.79 -10.58 11.40
CA VAL A 153 -6.92 -9.10 11.45
C VAL A 153 -5.56 -8.37 11.39
N THR A 154 -4.48 -9.02 11.81
CA THR A 154 -3.14 -8.44 11.94
C THR A 154 -2.05 -9.40 11.49
N GLY A 155 -0.89 -8.85 11.14
CA GLY A 155 0.28 -9.62 10.70
C GLY A 155 0.33 -9.76 9.18
N GLN A 156 1.15 -10.70 8.71
CA GLN A 156 1.34 -10.97 7.29
C GLN A 156 1.68 -12.45 7.04
N VAL A 157 1.32 -12.96 5.87
CA VAL A 157 1.82 -14.24 5.35
C VAL A 157 3.03 -13.96 4.47
N VAL A 158 4.18 -14.54 4.79
CA VAL A 158 5.43 -14.41 4.03
C VAL A 158 5.64 -15.63 3.17
N PHE A 159 5.91 -15.41 1.90
CA PHE A 159 6.33 -16.42 0.95
C PHE A 159 7.86 -16.47 0.97
N LEU A 160 8.40 -17.64 1.28
CA LEU A 160 9.83 -17.89 1.38
C LEU A 160 10.21 -18.85 0.26
N GLU A 161 11.29 -18.54 -0.45
CA GLU A 161 11.93 -19.45 -1.39
C GLU A 161 13.12 -20.10 -0.71
N GLU A 162 13.28 -21.40 -0.91
CA GLU A 162 14.45 -22.16 -0.53
C GLU A 162 15.01 -22.90 -1.73
N GLU A 163 16.28 -22.63 -2.05
CA GLU A 163 17.05 -23.26 -3.12
C GLU A 163 18.48 -23.48 -2.61
N ASP A 164 19.04 -24.68 -2.81
CA ASP A 164 20.37 -25.08 -2.32
C ASP A 164 20.63 -24.82 -0.82
N GLY A 165 19.57 -24.96 -0.01
CA GLY A 165 19.62 -24.73 1.44
C GLY A 165 19.68 -23.26 1.87
N GLN A 166 19.62 -22.33 0.92
CA GLN A 166 19.48 -20.90 1.20
C GLN A 166 18.01 -20.50 1.14
N GLN A 167 17.51 -19.97 2.26
CA GLN A 167 16.14 -19.49 2.37
C GLN A 167 16.09 -17.96 2.31
N GLN A 168 15.25 -17.40 1.45
CA GLN A 168 15.05 -15.97 1.29
C GLN A 168 13.56 -15.59 1.13
N PRO A 169 13.14 -14.42 1.61
CA PRO A 169 11.77 -13.95 1.39
C PRO A 169 11.57 -13.51 -0.07
N LEU A 170 10.52 -14.05 -0.70
CA LEU A 170 10.05 -13.57 -2.00
C LEU A 170 9.22 -12.29 -1.82
N PHE A 171 8.16 -12.37 -1.02
CA PHE A 171 7.29 -11.24 -0.70
C PHE A 171 6.44 -11.53 0.55
N GLY A 172 5.84 -10.48 1.10
CA GLY A 172 4.83 -10.57 2.16
C GLY A 172 3.45 -10.15 1.67
N LEU A 173 2.40 -10.77 2.24
CA LEU A 173 1.01 -10.38 2.12
C LEU A 173 0.49 -9.95 3.49
N PRO A 174 0.44 -8.64 3.79
CA PRO A 174 -0.20 -8.13 4.98
C PRO A 174 -1.67 -8.50 5.01
N ALA A 175 -2.21 -8.71 6.21
CA ALA A 175 -3.66 -8.81 6.39
C ALA A 175 -4.38 -7.60 5.77
N SER A 176 -5.56 -7.82 5.21
CA SER A 176 -6.40 -6.80 4.59
C SER A 176 -7.86 -6.98 4.99
N PHE A 177 -8.59 -5.87 5.12
CA PHE A 177 -10.05 -5.90 5.27
C PHE A 177 -10.79 -6.07 3.96
N VAL A 178 -10.15 -5.70 2.85
CA VAL A 178 -10.72 -5.77 1.50
C VAL A 178 -10.53 -7.18 0.94
N TYR A 179 -9.37 -7.78 1.18
CA TYR A 179 -9.00 -9.09 0.62
C TYR A 179 -8.79 -10.09 1.76
N GLN A 180 -9.90 -10.43 2.41
CA GLN A 180 -9.88 -11.29 3.60
C GLN A 180 -9.59 -12.74 3.25
N LYS A 181 -9.82 -13.14 2.00
CA LYS A 181 -9.57 -14.48 1.48
C LYS A 181 -8.86 -14.37 0.14
N LEU A 182 -7.77 -15.12 -0.03
CA LEU A 182 -7.05 -15.20 -1.30
C LEU A 182 -6.92 -16.65 -1.74
N GLU A 183 -7.20 -16.89 -3.02
CA GLU A 183 -6.82 -18.10 -3.72
C GLU A 183 -5.35 -18.02 -4.15
N LEU A 184 -4.63 -19.12 -3.95
CA LEU A 184 -3.27 -19.37 -4.39
C LEU A 184 -3.31 -20.48 -5.45
N SER A 185 -2.86 -20.17 -6.66
CA SER A 185 -2.75 -21.14 -7.75
C SER A 185 -1.48 -20.92 -8.56
N VAL A 186 -1.01 -21.92 -9.29
CA VAL A 186 0.18 -21.79 -10.12
C VAL A 186 -0.21 -21.89 -11.58
N GLU A 187 0.18 -20.89 -12.36
CA GLU A 187 0.07 -20.87 -13.80
C GLU A 187 1.42 -21.18 -14.46
N LYS A 188 1.35 -21.79 -15.64
CA LYS A 188 2.47 -22.06 -16.52
C LYS A 188 2.20 -21.43 -17.86
N THR A 189 3.08 -20.53 -18.26
CA THR A 189 3.05 -19.87 -19.57
C THR A 189 4.31 -20.22 -20.35
N THR A 190 4.17 -20.16 -21.67
CA THR A 190 5.28 -20.27 -22.62
C THR A 190 5.22 -19.04 -23.50
N ASP A 191 6.34 -18.34 -23.65
CA ASP A 191 6.46 -17.11 -24.43
C ASP A 191 6.67 -17.37 -25.94
N GLY A 192 6.60 -18.63 -26.38
CA GLY A 192 6.87 -19.05 -27.76
C GLY A 192 8.36 -19.28 -28.06
N LEU A 193 9.25 -19.01 -27.08
CA LEU A 193 10.64 -19.47 -27.06
C LEU A 193 10.70 -20.82 -26.31
N PRO A 194 11.86 -21.52 -26.23
CA PRO A 194 12.00 -22.70 -25.37
C PRO A 194 11.91 -22.37 -23.86
N SER A 195 11.44 -21.18 -23.48
CA SER A 195 11.31 -20.79 -22.09
C SER A 195 9.92 -21.16 -21.54
N THR A 196 9.90 -21.58 -20.28
CA THR A 196 8.69 -21.84 -19.52
C THR A 196 8.75 -21.04 -18.23
N THR A 197 7.71 -20.24 -17.98
CA THR A 197 7.58 -19.49 -16.73
C THR A 197 6.48 -20.10 -15.87
N TYR A 198 6.79 -20.30 -14.59
CA TYR A 198 5.85 -20.69 -13.54
C TYR A 198 5.57 -19.49 -12.65
N THR A 199 4.30 -19.13 -12.54
CA THR A 199 3.88 -17.92 -11.83
C THR A 199 2.86 -18.30 -10.77
N LEU A 200 3.08 -17.84 -9.53
CA LEU A 200 2.09 -17.90 -8.46
C LEU A 200 1.06 -16.80 -8.69
N LEU A 201 -0.18 -17.21 -8.91
CA LEU A 201 -1.34 -16.34 -8.99
C LEU A 201 -1.97 -16.18 -7.60
N LEU A 202 -2.20 -14.93 -7.22
CA LEU A 202 -2.94 -14.51 -6.03
C LEU A 202 -4.26 -13.91 -6.51
N LYS A 203 -5.38 -14.52 -6.14
CA LYS A 203 -6.68 -14.15 -6.69
C LYS A 203 -7.76 -13.97 -5.61
N ASP A 204 -8.54 -12.91 -5.76
CA ASP A 204 -9.83 -12.66 -5.11
C ASP A 204 -10.82 -12.20 -6.19
N ASP A 205 -12.10 -12.01 -5.84
CA ASP A 205 -13.12 -11.54 -6.78
C ASP A 205 -12.78 -10.17 -7.40
N LEU A 206 -12.06 -9.32 -6.64
CA LEU A 206 -11.70 -7.96 -7.00
C LEU A 206 -10.17 -7.75 -7.09
N TYR A 207 -9.39 -8.83 -7.04
CA TYR A 207 -7.93 -8.77 -7.00
C TYR A 207 -7.28 -9.89 -7.79
N GLU A 208 -6.32 -9.52 -8.63
CA GLU A 208 -5.46 -10.48 -9.31
C GLU A 208 -4.05 -9.93 -9.34
N ASN A 209 -3.10 -10.71 -8.82
CA ASN A 209 -1.69 -10.37 -8.83
C ASN A 209 -0.87 -11.64 -9.04
N GLN A 210 0.36 -11.48 -9.49
CA GLN A 210 1.18 -12.60 -9.91
C GLN A 210 2.65 -12.41 -9.50
N GLN A 211 3.31 -13.51 -9.15
CA GLN A 211 4.73 -13.53 -8.84
C GLN A 211 5.40 -14.70 -9.56
N ASP A 212 6.39 -14.39 -10.39
CA ASP A 212 7.19 -15.43 -11.03
C ASP A 212 7.97 -16.20 -9.96
N LEU A 213 7.86 -17.52 -10.01
CA LEU A 213 8.57 -18.46 -9.13
C LEU A 213 9.82 -19.02 -9.82
N LEU A 214 9.72 -19.20 -11.14
CA LEU A 214 10.77 -19.78 -11.96
C LEU A 214 10.55 -19.40 -13.43
N THR A 215 11.61 -18.99 -14.10
CA THR A 215 11.69 -19.00 -15.56
C THR A 215 12.80 -19.97 -15.93
N GLN A 216 12.46 -21.00 -16.69
CA GLN A 216 13.37 -22.06 -17.09
C GLN A 216 13.56 -22.02 -18.61
N HIS A 217 14.78 -22.22 -19.10
CA HIS A 217 15.11 -22.16 -20.54
C HIS A 217 15.35 -23.55 -21.16
N GLY A 218 15.24 -24.60 -20.36
CA GLY A 218 15.41 -25.99 -20.76
C GLY A 218 14.26 -26.59 -21.58
N LYS A 219 14.55 -27.74 -22.21
CA LYS A 219 13.58 -28.46 -23.06
C LYS A 219 12.54 -29.22 -22.23
N GLN A 220 12.86 -29.56 -20.98
CA GLN A 220 11.97 -30.29 -20.10
C GLN A 220 11.36 -29.37 -19.05
N PRO A 221 10.02 -29.32 -18.92
CA PRO A 221 9.38 -28.49 -17.92
C PRO A 221 9.62 -29.02 -16.51
N ALA A 222 9.81 -28.11 -15.55
CA ALA A 222 9.83 -28.46 -14.13
C ALA A 222 8.57 -29.23 -13.68
N ARG A 223 8.76 -30.21 -12.80
CA ARG A 223 7.67 -30.92 -12.11
C ARG A 223 7.29 -30.14 -10.85
N LEU A 224 5.99 -29.91 -10.67
CA LEU A 224 5.44 -29.28 -9.48
C LEU A 224 4.84 -30.33 -8.53
N THR A 225 5.16 -30.21 -7.24
CA THR A 225 4.60 -31.04 -6.16
C THR A 225 4.08 -30.14 -5.04
N TYR A 226 2.80 -30.27 -4.69
CA TYR A 226 2.21 -29.56 -3.56
C TYR A 226 2.38 -30.35 -2.27
N HIS A 227 2.70 -29.64 -1.20
CA HIS A 227 2.76 -30.15 0.16
C HIS A 227 1.40 -29.99 0.85
N SER A 228 1.15 -30.82 1.86
CA SER A 228 -0.06 -30.69 2.67
C SER A 228 0.09 -29.49 3.59
N LEU A 229 -0.89 -28.57 3.52
CA LEU A 229 -0.97 -27.43 4.43
C LEU A 229 -1.78 -27.81 5.68
N PRO A 230 -1.41 -27.30 6.87
CA PRO A 230 -2.25 -27.42 8.07
C PRO A 230 -3.50 -26.53 7.93
N ASP A 231 -4.58 -26.84 8.66
CA ASP A 231 -5.81 -26.01 8.64
C ASP A 231 -5.59 -24.57 9.12
N VAL A 232 -4.59 -24.36 9.97
CA VAL A 232 -4.18 -23.06 10.50
C VAL A 232 -2.68 -22.92 10.31
N LEU A 233 -2.22 -21.75 9.85
CA LEU A 233 -0.79 -21.43 9.72
C LEU A 233 -0.26 -20.87 11.05
N PRO A 234 0.43 -21.67 11.88
CA PRO A 234 0.89 -21.21 13.18
C PRO A 234 1.93 -20.10 13.05
N ALA A 235 1.88 -19.16 14.00
CA ALA A 235 2.83 -18.05 14.05
C ALA A 235 4.29 -18.51 14.06
N ASN A 236 5.11 -17.85 13.25
CA ASN A 236 6.56 -18.00 13.14
C ASN A 236 7.06 -19.39 12.75
N LYS A 237 6.19 -20.27 12.23
CA LYS A 237 6.62 -21.55 11.64
C LYS A 237 6.61 -21.46 10.12
N THR A 238 7.68 -21.95 9.51
CA THR A 238 7.77 -22.11 8.06
C THR A 238 7.16 -23.45 7.66
N ILE A 239 6.17 -23.41 6.77
CA ILE A 239 5.45 -24.59 6.27
C ILE A 239 5.68 -24.69 4.75
N PRO A 240 6.27 -25.78 4.24
CA PRO A 240 6.40 -26.01 2.81
C PRO A 240 5.04 -26.01 2.13
N TYR A 241 4.92 -25.32 0.99
CA TYR A 241 3.68 -25.25 0.21
C TYR A 241 3.81 -25.94 -1.14
N LEU A 242 4.84 -25.62 -1.92
CA LEU A 242 5.09 -26.25 -3.21
C LEU A 242 6.59 -26.45 -3.44
N THR A 243 6.94 -27.50 -4.17
CA THR A 243 8.29 -27.73 -4.67
C THR A 243 8.27 -27.81 -6.20
N LEU A 244 9.17 -27.06 -6.82
CA LEU A 244 9.48 -27.10 -8.24
C LEU A 244 10.79 -27.88 -8.42
N GLN A 245 10.78 -28.87 -9.31
CA GLN A 245 11.96 -29.68 -9.59
C GLN A 245 12.19 -29.79 -11.10
N SER A 246 13.36 -29.36 -11.56
CA SER A 246 13.86 -29.63 -12.91
C SER A 246 14.92 -30.73 -12.84
N LYS A 247 14.78 -31.74 -13.71
CA LYS A 247 15.82 -32.74 -13.97
C LYS A 247 16.53 -32.51 -15.30
N ASP A 248 16.32 -31.34 -15.91
CA ASP A 248 17.03 -30.97 -17.14
C ASP A 248 18.54 -30.94 -16.82
N PRO A 249 19.40 -31.71 -17.52
CA PRO A 249 20.83 -31.72 -17.25
C PRO A 249 21.51 -30.36 -17.45
N GLU A 250 20.94 -29.51 -18.31
CA GLU A 250 21.46 -28.15 -18.57
C GLU A 250 21.09 -27.17 -17.45
N GLU A 251 19.97 -27.43 -16.75
CA GLU A 251 19.43 -26.55 -15.72
C GLU A 251 18.72 -27.38 -14.61
N PRO A 252 19.48 -28.17 -13.81
CA PRO A 252 18.91 -28.92 -12.70
C PRO A 252 18.57 -27.96 -11.57
N MET A 253 17.38 -28.11 -10.98
CA MET A 253 16.92 -27.20 -9.93
C MET A 253 15.97 -27.90 -8.97
N HIS A 254 16.06 -27.51 -7.70
CA HIS A 254 15.17 -27.94 -6.64
C HIS A 254 14.83 -26.74 -5.77
N LYS A 255 13.63 -26.19 -5.96
CA LYS A 255 13.17 -24.98 -5.31
C LYS A 255 11.90 -25.26 -4.51
N THR A 256 11.86 -24.87 -3.25
CA THR A 256 10.68 -24.99 -2.39
C THR A 256 10.15 -23.63 -1.99
N ILE A 257 8.87 -23.38 -2.26
CA ILE A 257 8.16 -22.21 -1.74
C ILE A 257 7.43 -22.61 -0.47
N SER A 258 7.66 -21.86 0.60
CA SER A 258 7.07 -22.06 1.92
C SER A 258 6.27 -20.84 2.36
N LEU A 259 5.30 -21.07 3.25
CA LEU A 259 4.49 -20.03 3.89
C LEU A 259 4.94 -19.88 5.35
N ARG A 260 5.01 -18.63 5.82
CA ARG A 260 5.20 -18.33 7.25
C ARG A 260 4.29 -17.20 7.68
N TYR A 261 3.51 -17.42 8.74
CA TYR A 261 2.74 -16.35 9.35
C TYR A 261 3.62 -15.55 10.32
N GLU A 262 3.70 -14.25 10.12
CA GLU A 262 4.38 -13.31 11.00
C GLU A 262 3.33 -12.41 11.66
N THR A 263 3.28 -12.39 12.99
CA THR A 263 2.32 -11.55 13.72
C THR A 263 2.63 -10.06 13.60
N ILE A 264 3.87 -9.72 13.26
CA ILE A 264 4.34 -8.36 13.00
C ILE A 264 4.77 -8.27 11.54
N VAL A 265 4.23 -7.27 10.86
CA VAL A 265 4.55 -6.96 9.47
C VAL A 265 6.03 -6.58 9.37
N LYS A 266 6.77 -7.26 8.49
CA LYS A 266 8.19 -7.00 8.21
C LYS A 266 8.32 -6.12 6.96
N ASP A 267 9.38 -5.34 6.90
CA ASP A 267 9.73 -4.53 5.72
C ASP A 267 10.29 -5.48 4.63
N LEU A 268 9.39 -6.04 3.83
CA LEU A 268 9.66 -6.93 2.71
C LEU A 268 8.94 -6.38 1.47
N PRO A 269 9.34 -6.77 0.24
CA PRO A 269 8.52 -6.54 -0.94
C PRO A 269 7.09 -7.02 -0.67
N VAL A 270 6.11 -6.15 -0.87
CA VAL A 270 4.69 -6.47 -0.71
C VAL A 270 4.07 -6.57 -2.10
N ARG A 271 3.28 -7.62 -2.35
CA ARG A 271 2.50 -7.79 -3.58
C ARG A 271 1.01 -7.55 -3.26
N GLY A 272 0.46 -6.44 -3.77
CA GLY A 272 -0.95 -6.00 -3.56
C GLY A 272 -1.10 -4.99 -2.43
N PHE A 273 -1.92 -3.92 -2.53
CA PHE A 273 -3.25 -3.79 -3.12
C PHE A 273 -3.41 -2.45 -3.87
N ASN A 274 -4.06 -2.45 -5.05
CA ASN A 274 -4.36 -1.28 -5.89
C ASN A 274 -3.28 -0.19 -5.94
N GLY A 275 -2.30 -0.40 -6.82
CA GLY A 275 -1.40 0.64 -7.29
C GLY A 275 -0.12 0.81 -6.47
N ILE A 276 0.94 1.09 -7.23
CA ILE A 276 2.20 1.71 -6.83
C ILE A 276 3.15 0.80 -6.05
N GLY A 277 4.04 0.18 -6.83
CA GLY A 277 5.40 0.70 -6.97
C GLY A 277 6.19 0.87 -5.69
N THR A 278 7.42 0.39 -5.72
CA THR A 278 8.48 0.64 -4.74
C THR A 278 8.79 2.13 -4.47
N ASP A 279 8.09 3.05 -5.15
CA ASP A 279 8.37 4.49 -5.23
C ASP A 279 7.73 5.32 -4.10
N ASN A 280 6.90 4.71 -3.23
CA ASN A 280 6.29 5.40 -2.07
C ASN A 280 7.31 5.89 -1.01
N LYS A 281 8.61 5.62 -1.20
CA LYS A 281 9.70 6.17 -0.37
C LYS A 281 10.16 7.55 -0.85
N GLU A 282 9.89 7.92 -2.08
CA GLU A 282 10.37 9.17 -2.68
C GLU A 282 9.50 10.37 -2.25
N ILE A 283 10.08 11.57 -2.36
CA ILE A 283 9.36 12.82 -2.09
C ILE A 283 9.21 13.50 -3.45
N HIS A 284 7.98 13.62 -3.92
CA HIS A 284 7.67 14.30 -5.17
C HIS A 284 7.42 15.78 -4.90
N GLY A 285 7.97 16.66 -5.73
CA GLY A 285 7.80 18.10 -5.60
C GLY A 285 7.07 18.69 -6.80
N PHE A 286 6.02 19.46 -6.54
CA PHE A 286 5.20 20.11 -7.56
C PHE A 286 5.22 21.62 -7.37
N LEU A 287 5.50 22.32 -8.45
CA LEU A 287 5.36 23.75 -8.60
C LEU A 287 4.03 24.05 -9.27
N HIS A 288 3.21 24.93 -8.68
CA HIS A 288 1.86 25.20 -9.19
C HIS A 288 1.31 26.58 -8.80
N PRO A 289 0.33 27.10 -9.56
CA PRO A 289 -0.25 28.42 -9.30
C PRO A 289 -1.33 28.41 -8.20
N ASN A 290 -1.98 27.27 -7.95
CA ASN A 290 -3.06 27.12 -6.96
C ASN A 290 -3.38 25.64 -6.64
N GLU A 291 -4.05 25.40 -5.51
CA GLU A 291 -4.40 24.04 -5.06
C GLU A 291 -5.30 23.26 -6.02
N ALA A 292 -6.15 23.92 -6.82
CA ALA A 292 -7.00 23.23 -7.78
C ALA A 292 -6.18 22.62 -8.92
N ALA A 293 -5.17 23.34 -9.43
CA ALA A 293 -4.26 22.83 -10.45
C ALA A 293 -3.56 21.54 -10.00
N LEU A 294 -3.12 21.49 -8.73
CA LEU A 294 -2.51 20.29 -8.15
C LEU A 294 -3.51 19.16 -7.97
N ARG A 295 -4.67 19.43 -7.35
CA ARG A 295 -5.71 18.43 -7.07
C ARG A 295 -6.22 17.76 -8.36
N ASP A 296 -6.47 18.58 -9.37
CA ASP A 296 -7.03 18.14 -10.65
C ASP A 296 -5.93 17.52 -11.55
N GLY A 297 -4.65 17.61 -11.14
CA GLY A 297 -3.51 17.08 -11.87
C GLY A 297 -3.28 17.75 -13.22
N ASN A 298 -3.58 19.04 -13.34
CA ASN A 298 -3.52 19.75 -14.61
C ASN A 298 -2.06 19.96 -15.07
N PHE A 299 -1.51 19.02 -15.83
CA PHE A 299 -0.12 19.03 -16.31
C PHE A 299 0.30 20.30 -17.07
N ARG A 300 -0.65 21.09 -17.60
CA ARG A 300 -0.34 22.37 -18.26
C ARG A 300 -0.01 23.50 -17.27
N GLN A 301 -0.31 23.30 -16.00
CA GLN A 301 -0.14 24.28 -14.92
C GLN A 301 0.78 23.77 -13.81
N LEU A 302 1.34 22.57 -13.97
CA LEU A 302 2.21 21.93 -13.01
C LEU A 302 3.60 21.77 -13.60
N SER A 303 4.62 22.14 -12.83
CA SER A 303 6.00 21.75 -13.10
C SER A 303 6.44 20.77 -12.03
N LEU A 304 7.03 19.64 -12.44
CA LEU A 304 7.59 18.65 -11.53
C LEU A 304 9.06 18.97 -11.31
N ILE A 305 9.49 19.07 -10.06
CA ILE A 305 10.92 19.13 -9.74
C ILE A 305 11.48 17.73 -9.50
N SER A 306 12.77 17.52 -9.75
CA SER A 306 13.39 16.21 -9.51
C SER A 306 13.22 15.73 -8.06
N ASP A 307 13.00 14.43 -7.85
CA ASP A 307 12.79 13.84 -6.52
C ASP A 307 14.01 14.05 -5.60
N LYS A 308 15.21 14.12 -6.20
CA LYS A 308 16.45 14.48 -5.49
C LYS A 308 16.38 15.90 -4.92
N LEU A 309 15.91 16.87 -5.70
CA LEU A 309 15.76 18.26 -5.25
C LEU A 309 14.64 18.37 -4.20
N ALA A 310 13.49 17.75 -4.45
CA ALA A 310 12.37 17.71 -3.52
C ALA A 310 12.78 17.13 -2.16
N LYS A 311 13.54 16.03 -2.14
CA LYS A 311 14.11 15.44 -0.92
C LYS A 311 15.06 16.41 -0.20
N GLN A 312 15.97 17.05 -0.92
CA GLN A 312 16.92 18.01 -0.33
C GLN A 312 16.20 19.20 0.32
N ILE A 313 15.16 19.72 -0.34
CA ILE A 313 14.32 20.79 0.23
C ILE A 313 13.60 20.28 1.49
N ALA A 314 12.97 19.10 1.42
CA ALA A 314 12.27 18.52 2.57
C ALA A 314 13.20 18.34 3.79
N ASP A 315 14.43 17.89 3.57
CA ASP A 315 15.41 17.66 4.63
C ASP A 315 15.91 18.99 5.23
N GLU A 316 16.21 19.99 4.41
CA GLU A 316 16.61 21.32 4.91
C GLU A 316 15.51 21.96 5.76
N LEU A 317 14.26 21.86 5.33
CA LEU A 317 13.13 22.47 6.03
C LEU A 317 12.77 21.81 7.37
N LYS A 318 13.36 20.67 7.72
CA LYS A 318 13.20 20.05 9.05
C LYS A 318 13.91 20.87 10.13
N ASP A 319 15.13 21.32 9.83
CA ASP A 319 16.06 21.89 10.82
C ASP A 319 16.36 23.38 10.62
N VAL A 320 15.69 24.02 9.66
CA VAL A 320 15.93 25.42 9.31
C VAL A 320 15.50 26.41 10.40
N THR A 321 16.31 27.46 10.57
CA THR A 321 15.95 28.62 11.39
C THR A 321 14.79 29.37 10.74
N LEU A 322 13.72 29.57 11.51
CA LEU A 322 12.56 30.30 11.05
C LEU A 322 12.87 31.80 10.96
N GLU A 323 12.46 32.42 9.85
CA GLU A 323 12.61 33.86 9.64
C GLU A 323 11.42 34.45 8.88
N LYS A 324 11.29 35.77 8.85
CA LYS A 324 10.20 36.43 8.10
C LYS A 324 10.47 36.35 6.60
N SER A 325 9.43 36.09 5.81
CA SER A 325 9.50 36.18 4.35
C SER A 325 9.91 37.58 3.93
N GLN A 326 10.84 37.68 2.98
CA GLN A 326 11.24 38.94 2.37
C GLN A 326 11.05 38.87 0.85
N GLY A 327 10.89 40.03 0.22
CA GLY A 327 10.72 40.14 -1.22
C GLY A 327 9.26 40.00 -1.67
N SER A 328 9.07 39.84 -2.98
CA SER A 328 7.76 39.68 -3.61
C SER A 328 7.35 38.22 -3.69
N ARG A 329 6.05 37.95 -3.83
CA ARG A 329 5.60 36.58 -4.16
C ARG A 329 6.11 36.20 -5.55
N ALA A 330 6.48 34.93 -5.70
CA ALA A 330 6.81 34.36 -7.01
C ALA A 330 5.54 34.22 -7.88
N ASP A 331 5.71 34.25 -9.20
CA ASP A 331 4.63 34.05 -10.17
C ASP A 331 4.10 32.62 -10.11
N ILE A 332 5.01 31.64 -10.04
CA ILE A 332 4.70 30.28 -9.61
C ILE A 332 4.58 30.30 -8.09
N ARG A 333 3.32 30.33 -7.64
CA ARG A 333 2.98 30.74 -6.28
C ARG A 333 3.32 29.68 -5.23
N TYR A 334 3.23 28.40 -5.58
CA TYR A 334 3.31 27.32 -4.61
C TYR A 334 4.33 26.27 -4.98
N LEU A 335 5.04 25.78 -3.95
CA LEU A 335 5.74 24.49 -3.96
C LEU A 335 4.96 23.54 -3.05
N THR A 336 4.62 22.34 -3.54
CA THR A 336 4.04 21.28 -2.73
C THR A 336 4.89 20.02 -2.77
N LEU A 337 5.28 19.55 -1.60
CA LEU A 337 5.98 18.29 -1.42
C LEU A 337 4.99 17.21 -1.01
N ILE A 338 5.07 16.05 -1.64
CA ILE A 338 4.17 14.91 -1.43
C ILE A 338 5.00 13.66 -1.16
N GLN A 339 4.66 12.94 -0.09
CA GLN A 339 5.23 11.64 0.23
C GLN A 339 4.19 10.80 0.97
N ASP A 340 3.87 9.61 0.46
CA ASP A 340 2.97 8.66 1.12
C ASP A 340 1.62 9.29 1.53
N GLY A 341 1.05 10.06 0.59
CA GLY A 341 -0.20 10.84 0.74
C GLY A 341 -0.17 11.92 1.83
N LYS A 342 1.00 12.20 2.43
CA LYS A 342 1.24 13.41 3.21
C LYS A 342 1.66 14.54 2.28
N VAL A 343 1.18 15.73 2.57
CA VAL A 343 1.43 16.92 1.77
C VAL A 343 1.97 18.05 2.65
N GLN A 344 2.81 18.89 2.05
CA GLN A 344 3.17 20.18 2.61
C GLN A 344 3.30 21.20 1.49
N THR A 345 2.52 22.28 1.60
CA THR A 345 2.47 23.34 0.59
C THR A 345 3.05 24.62 1.16
N PHE A 346 3.84 25.31 0.34
CA PHE A 346 4.53 26.54 0.67
C PHE A 346 4.18 27.65 -0.33
N ASP A 347 3.84 28.84 0.16
CA ASP A 347 3.91 30.06 -0.67
C ASP A 347 5.39 30.39 -0.93
N LEU A 348 5.73 30.67 -2.19
CA LEU A 348 7.08 31.06 -2.61
C LEU A 348 7.24 32.58 -2.64
N TYR A 349 8.36 33.07 -2.11
CA TYR A 349 8.75 34.48 -2.16
C TYR A 349 10.19 34.62 -2.65
N LEU A 350 10.41 35.63 -3.49
CA LEU A 350 11.67 35.92 -4.15
C LEU A 350 12.18 37.28 -3.70
N LYS A 351 13.44 37.32 -3.29
CA LYS A 351 14.15 38.59 -3.08
C LYS A 351 15.38 38.64 -3.97
N THR A 352 15.26 39.37 -5.07
CA THR A 352 16.37 39.65 -5.98
C THR A 352 17.42 40.53 -5.29
N ARG A 353 18.69 40.15 -5.42
CA ARG A 353 19.86 40.94 -5.04
C ARG A 353 20.78 41.06 -6.26
N ALA A 354 21.73 41.99 -6.20
CA ALA A 354 22.63 42.32 -7.32
C ALA A 354 23.17 41.11 -8.10
N ASN A 355 23.58 40.01 -7.42
CA ASN A 355 24.16 38.82 -8.06
C ASN A 355 23.49 37.49 -7.63
N LYS A 356 22.33 37.53 -6.96
CA LYS A 356 21.65 36.30 -6.48
C LYS A 356 20.19 36.54 -6.14
N THR A 357 19.38 35.48 -6.23
CA THR A 357 18.00 35.47 -5.77
C THR A 357 17.89 34.66 -4.49
N ASP A 358 17.38 35.26 -3.41
CA ASP A 358 17.01 34.51 -2.21
C ASP A 358 15.61 33.94 -2.39
N PHE A 359 15.43 32.66 -2.05
CA PHE A 359 14.12 31.99 -1.99
C PHE A 359 13.65 31.83 -0.56
N TYR A 360 12.44 32.28 -0.27
CA TYR A 360 11.75 32.02 0.99
C TYR A 360 10.52 31.16 0.74
N VAL A 361 10.34 30.16 1.59
CA VAL A 361 9.18 29.27 1.58
C VAL A 361 8.35 29.52 2.84
N LYS A 362 7.06 29.78 2.67
CA LYS A 362 6.12 30.01 3.78
C LYS A 362 5.08 28.90 3.81
N ASP A 363 5.11 28.07 4.85
CA ASP A 363 4.14 27.00 5.05
C ASP A 363 2.72 27.59 5.14
N ILE A 364 1.83 27.15 4.25
CA ILE A 364 0.48 27.72 4.16
C ILE A 364 -0.36 27.41 5.40
N ARG A 365 -0.07 26.32 6.10
CA ARG A 365 -0.82 25.84 7.26
C ARG A 365 -0.29 26.46 8.54
N THR A 366 1.02 26.37 8.79
CA THR A 366 1.62 26.87 10.05
C THR A 366 2.02 28.34 9.97
N LYS A 367 1.99 28.95 8.78
CA LYS A 367 2.44 30.32 8.48
C LYS A 367 3.92 30.58 8.83
N LYS A 368 4.67 29.52 9.15
CA LYS A 368 6.09 29.58 9.45
C LYS A 368 6.86 29.74 8.14
N THR A 369 7.90 30.54 8.17
CA THR A 369 8.71 30.83 6.99
C THR A 369 10.16 30.46 7.24
N ALA A 370 10.81 30.02 6.17
CA ALA A 370 12.22 29.70 6.13
C ALA A 370 12.81 30.19 4.81
N LYS A 371 14.10 30.49 4.81
CA LYS A 371 14.85 30.75 3.59
C LYS A 371 15.61 29.51 3.19
N LEU A 372 15.54 29.18 1.90
CA LEU A 372 16.34 28.11 1.32
C LEU A 372 17.81 28.52 1.23
N SER A 373 18.69 27.57 1.45
CA SER A 373 20.13 27.72 1.22
C SER A 373 20.39 28.15 -0.22
N GLY A 374 21.48 28.89 -0.44
CA GLY A 374 21.80 29.42 -1.77
C GLY A 374 21.84 28.33 -2.85
N LYS A 375 22.33 27.14 -2.50
CA LYS A 375 22.38 25.98 -3.42
C LYS A 375 20.98 25.50 -3.83
N LEU A 376 20.07 25.32 -2.87
CA LEU A 376 18.70 24.87 -3.18
C LEU A 376 17.88 25.97 -3.83
N ALA A 377 18.10 27.23 -3.46
CA ALA A 377 17.48 28.37 -4.10
C ALA A 377 17.85 28.46 -5.59
N THR A 378 19.12 28.29 -5.95
CA THR A 378 19.56 28.27 -7.36
C THR A 378 19.00 27.07 -8.12
N ALA A 379 19.01 25.88 -7.51
CA ALA A 379 18.43 24.69 -8.15
C ALA A 379 16.92 24.85 -8.40
N LEU A 380 16.18 25.37 -7.42
CA LEU A 380 14.75 25.61 -7.57
C LEU A 380 14.43 26.74 -8.57
N ALA A 381 15.30 27.76 -8.66
CA ALA A 381 15.16 28.83 -9.65
C ALA A 381 15.31 28.31 -11.09
N ALA A 382 16.23 27.38 -11.33
CA ALA A 382 16.41 26.77 -12.65
C ALA A 382 15.13 26.05 -13.11
N GLU A 383 14.45 25.35 -12.20
CA GLU A 383 13.16 24.66 -12.47
C GLU A 383 11.98 25.62 -12.70
N LEU A 384 12.16 26.92 -12.46
CA LEU A 384 11.15 27.97 -12.66
C LEU A 384 11.36 28.76 -13.97
N GLU A 385 12.55 28.64 -14.56
CA GLU A 385 12.92 29.30 -15.83
C GLU A 385 12.71 28.38 -17.05
N ASP A 386 12.66 27.06 -16.84
CA ASP A 386 12.24 26.03 -17.80
C ASP A 386 10.71 25.81 -17.79
#